data_AF-A0A539EIE0-F1
#
_entry.id   AF-A0A539EIE0-F1
#
_cell.length_a   1.000
_cell.length_b   1.000
_cell.length_c   1.000
_cell.angle_alpha   90.00
_cell.angle_beta   90.00
_cell.angle_gamma   90.00
#
_symmetry.space_group_name_H-M   'P 1'
#
loop_
_entity.id
_entity.type
_entity.pdbx_description
1 polymer ?
#
loop_
_entity_poly.entity_id
_entity_poly.type
_entity_poly.pdbx_seq_one_letter_code
_entity_poly.pdbx_strand_id
1 'polypeptide(L)' 'KAVKGGRTQTKVTALEGQGRVEALARMLAGKTVTEASRRHAKELLETA' A
#
# COMPACT_ATOMS: atom_id res chain seq x y z
N LYS A 1 -2.62 -6.86 -15.62
CA LYS A 1 -1.64 -7.97 -15.77
C LYS A 1 -0.90 -7.75 -17.08
N ALA A 2 0.36 -7.31 -17.04
CA ALA A 2 1.19 -7.22 -18.24
C ALA A 2 2.04 -8.49 -18.33
N VAL A 3 1.72 -9.37 -19.28
CA VAL A 3 2.55 -10.55 -19.58
C VAL A 3 3.52 -10.13 -20.68
N LYS A 4 4.79 -9.88 -20.33
CA LYS A 4 5.87 -9.71 -21.32
C LYS A 4 6.67 -11.02 -21.41
N GLY A 5 6.55 -11.71 -22.54
CA GLY A 5 7.40 -12.88 -22.85
C GLY A 5 7.13 -14.14 -22.04
N GLY A 6 5.91 -14.36 -21.54
CA GLY A 6 5.52 -15.61 -20.86
C GLY A 6 6.13 -15.84 -19.47
N ARG A 7 6.83 -14.84 -18.90
CA ARG A 7 7.46 -14.93 -17.57
C ARG A 7 6.94 -13.84 -16.64
N THR A 8 6.72 -14.19 -15.37
CA THR A 8 6.36 -13.23 -14.32
C THR A 8 7.56 -12.31 -14.06
N GLN A 9 7.30 -10.99 -14.02
CA GLN A 9 8.31 -9.98 -13.69
C GLN A 9 7.85 -9.20 -12.46
N THR A 10 8.79 -8.92 -11.55
CA THR A 10 8.56 -8.07 -10.38
C THR A 10 8.85 -6.63 -10.75
N LYS A 11 7.92 -5.72 -10.43
CA LYS A 11 8.11 -4.28 -10.60
C LYS A 11 8.10 -3.62 -9.23
N VAL A 12 9.13 -2.82 -8.96
CA VAL A 12 9.23 -1.99 -7.76
C VAL A 12 9.04 -0.54 -8.16
N THR A 13 8.22 0.19 -7.41
CA THR A 13 7.99 1.63 -7.58
C THR A 13 7.99 2.29 -6.22
N ALA A 14 8.70 3.41 -6.07
CA ALA A 14 8.65 4.20 -4.85
C ALA A 14 7.23 4.73 -4.61
N LEU A 15 6.81 4.72 -3.34
CA LEU A 15 5.55 5.30 -2.90
C LEU A 15 5.86 6.46 -1.97
N GLU A 16 5.19 7.60 -2.18
CA GLU A 16 5.37 8.82 -1.40
C GLU A 16 4.02 9.36 -0.92
N GLY A 17 4.06 10.14 0.18
CA GLY A 17 2.89 10.80 0.76
C GLY A 17 1.70 9.86 0.93
N GLN A 18 0.58 10.20 0.29
CA GLN A 18 -0.68 9.45 0.35
C GLN A 18 -0.53 8.01 -0.17
N GLY A 19 0.38 7.76 -1.12
CA GLY A 19 0.65 6.42 -1.62
C GLY A 19 1.16 5.47 -0.53
N ARG A 20 1.95 5.98 0.43
CA ARG A 20 2.44 5.21 1.58
C ARG A 20 1.32 4.91 2.57
N VAL A 21 0.48 5.91 2.87
CA VAL A 21 -0.68 5.76 3.76
C VAL A 21 -1.61 4.67 3.24
N GLU A 22 -1.96 4.69 1.95
CA GLU A 22 -2.86 3.70 1.35
C GLU A 22 -2.24 2.30 1.27
N ALA A 23 -0.92 2.20 1.08
CA ALA A 23 -0.24 0.91 1.11
C ALA A 23 -0.26 0.30 2.52
N LEU A 24 0.05 1.08 3.55
CA LEU A 24 0.00 0.65 4.93
C LEU A 24 -1.43 0.34 5.37
N ALA A 25 -2.40 1.18 5.00
CA ALA A 25 -3.81 0.92 5.26
C ALA A 25 -4.25 -0.42 4.64
N ARG A 26 -3.82 -0.74 3.41
CA ARG A 26 -4.07 -2.05 2.78
C ARG A 26 -3.41 -3.22 3.50
N MET A 27 -2.22 -3.03 4.05
CA MET A 27 -1.53 -4.07 4.81
C MET A 27 -2.19 -4.33 6.17
N LEU A 28 -2.68 -3.27 6.83
CA LEU A 28 -3.35 -3.35 8.13
C LEU A 28 -4.81 -3.81 8.01
N ALA A 29 -5.48 -3.42 6.93
CA ALA A 29 -6.90 -3.67 6.76
C ALA A 29 -7.14 -5.06 6.14
N GLY A 30 -7.27 -6.07 7.00
CA GLY A 30 -7.38 -7.48 6.60
C GLY A 30 -8.20 -7.76 5.34
N LYS A 31 -9.54 -7.71 5.43
CA LYS A 31 -10.43 -8.00 4.27
C LYS A 31 -10.79 -6.76 3.44
N THR A 32 -10.94 -5.61 4.10
CA THR A 32 -11.43 -4.38 3.47
C THR A 32 -10.76 -3.17 4.08
N VAL A 33 -10.23 -2.27 3.25
CA VAL A 33 -9.71 -0.97 3.67
C VAL A 33 -10.83 -0.08 4.16
N THR A 34 -10.78 0.28 5.44
CA THR A 34 -11.73 1.21 6.06
C THR A 34 -11.08 2.56 6.33
N GLU A 35 -11.89 3.58 6.62
CA GLU A 35 -11.37 4.88 7.06
C GLU A 35 -10.58 4.79 8.37
N ALA A 36 -11.00 3.90 9.30
CA ALA A 36 -10.25 3.65 10.52
C ALA A 36 -8.84 3.14 10.21
N SER A 37 -8.72 2.17 9.29
CA SER A 37 -7.43 1.64 8.86
C SER A 37 -6.54 2.70 8.19
N ARG A 38 -7.12 3.63 7.42
CA ARG A 38 -6.40 4.77 6.84
C ARG A 38 -5.89 5.75 7.90
N ARG A 39 -6.73 6.07 8.90
CA ARG A 39 -6.33 6.95 10.02
C ARG A 39 -5.18 6.34 10.82
N HIS A 40 -5.29 5.08 11.22
CA HIS A 40 -4.20 4.39 11.92
C HIS A 40 -2.92 4.30 11.09
N ALA A 41 -3.01 4.02 9.78
CA ALA A 41 -1.85 4.01 8.90
C ALA A 41 -1.16 5.38 8.80
N LYS A 42 -1.95 6.47 8.80
CA LYS A 42 -1.44 7.84 8.81
C LYS A 42 -0.74 8.15 10.13
N GLU A 43 -1.36 7.84 11.26
CA GLU A 43 -0.77 8.02 12.60
C GLU A 43 0.59 7.32 12.71
N LEU A 44 0.70 6.06 12.26
CA LEU A 44 1.96 5.32 12.27
C LEU A 44 3.08 5.99 11.45
N LEU A 45 2.74 6.60 10.31
CA LEU A 45 3.69 7.32 9.47
C LEU A 45 4.09 8.68 10.05
N GLU A 46 3.23 9.31 10.84
CA GLU A 46 3.53 10.57 11.52
C GLU A 46 4.39 10.35 12.77
N THR A 47 4.33 9.15 13.36
CA THR A 47 5.17 8.75 14.51
C THR A 47 6.54 8.16 14.15
N ALA A 48 6.82 7.96 12.86
CA ALA A 48 8.03 7.31 12.35
C ALA A 48 9.05 8.32 11.79
#